data_AF-A0A2N2CRI6-F1
#
_entry.id   AF-A0A2N2CRI6-F1
#
_cell.length_a   1.000
_cell.length_b   1.000
_cell.length_c   1.000
_cell.angle_alpha   90.00
_cell.angle_beta   90.00
_cell.angle_gamma   90.00
#
_symmetry.space_group_name_H-M   'P 1'
#
loop_
_entity.id
_entity.type
_entity.pdbx_description
1 polymer ?
#
loop_
_entity_poly.entity_id
_entity_poly.type
_entity_poly.pdbx_seq_one_letter_code
_entity_poly.pdbx_strand_id
1 'polypeptide(L)' 'MPAQWSADLIGKMHLYGITAKQLADKVGWNPKYLSTVLNGHRTPKNAEQMLTKALTELISDSTV' A
#
# COMPACT_ATOMS: atom_id res chain seq x y z
N MET A 1 3.64 12.74 12.34
CA MET A 1 3.78 12.99 10.89
C MET A 1 3.56 11.66 10.19
N PRO A 2 2.65 11.56 9.21
CA PRO A 2 2.53 10.33 8.41
C PRO A 2 3.87 10.06 7.72
N ALA A 3 4.24 8.78 7.62
CA ALA A 3 5.53 8.41 7.06
C ALA A 3 5.59 8.79 5.57
N GLN A 4 6.72 9.33 5.12
CA GLN A 4 6.89 9.82 3.74
C GLN A 4 6.59 8.74 2.70
N TRP A 5 6.91 7.48 3.01
CA TRP A 5 6.66 6.34 2.14
C TRP A 5 5.16 6.08 1.90
N SER A 6 4.28 6.41 2.85
CA SER A 6 2.83 6.26 2.66
C SER A 6 2.32 7.18 1.55
N ALA A 7 2.84 8.40 1.48
CA ALA A 7 2.49 9.36 0.43
C ALA A 7 3.01 8.90 -0.93
N ASP A 8 4.26 8.41 -0.99
CA ASP A 8 4.86 7.86 -2.22
C ASP A 8 4.09 6.65 -2.75
N LEU A 9 3.70 5.74 -1.84
CA LEU A 9 2.87 4.57 -2.14
C LEU A 9 1.50 4.98 -2.71
N ILE A 10 0.80 5.92 -2.05
CA ILE A 10 -0.50 6.41 -2.54
C ILE A 10 -0.35 7.12 -3.89
N GLY A 11 0.76 7.84 -4.12
CA GLY A 11 1.06 8.45 -5.41
C GLY A 11 1.17 7.41 -6.53
N LYS A 12 1.97 6.34 -6.31
CA LYS A 12 2.08 5.22 -7.25
C LYS A 12 0.73 4.52 -7.45
N MET A 13 -0.03 4.30 -6.39
CA MET A 13 -1.36 3.71 -6.49
C MET A 13 -2.28 4.50 -7.42
N HIS A 14 -2.32 5.82 -7.31
CA HIS A 14 -3.08 6.66 -8.24
C HIS A 14 -2.57 6.59 -9.69
N LEU A 15 -1.25 6.54 -9.90
CA LEU A 15 -0.66 6.44 -11.25
C LEU A 15 -1.09 5.16 -11.98
N TYR A 16 -1.20 4.05 -11.25
CA TYR A 16 -1.57 2.75 -11.82
C TYR A 16 -3.05 2.38 -11.63
N GLY A 17 -3.87 3.27 -11.05
CA GLY A 17 -5.28 2.99 -10.76
C GLY A 17 -5.52 1.91 -9.69
N ILE A 18 -4.53 1.63 -8.85
CA ILE A 18 -4.60 0.61 -7.80
C ILE A 18 -5.29 1.20 -6.57
N THR A 19 -6.27 0.49 -6.03
CA THR A 19 -7.01 0.94 -4.85
C THR A 19 -6.44 0.36 -3.55
N ALA A 20 -6.65 1.06 -2.44
CA ALA A 20 -6.31 0.57 -1.09
C ALA A 20 -6.95 -0.78 -0.76
N LYS A 21 -8.14 -1.06 -1.30
CA LYS A 21 -8.78 -2.38 -1.16
C LYS A 21 -7.97 -3.47 -1.87
N GLN A 22 -7.60 -3.26 -3.13
CA GLN A 22 -6.81 -4.24 -3.88
C GLN A 22 -5.46 -4.51 -3.21
N LEU A 23 -4.79 -3.46 -2.76
CA LEU A 23 -3.53 -3.61 -2.04
C LEU A 23 -3.71 -4.38 -0.72
N ALA A 24 -4.74 -4.04 0.05
CA ALA A 24 -5.08 -4.74 1.30
C ALA A 24 -5.38 -6.22 1.06
N ASP A 25 -6.14 -6.54 0.02
CA ASP A 25 -6.47 -7.92 -0.38
C ASP A 25 -5.19 -8.70 -0.75
N LYS A 26 -4.29 -8.08 -1.53
CA LYS A 26 -3.01 -8.66 -1.95
C LYS A 26 -2.09 -8.99 -0.77
N VAL A 27 -2.03 -8.13 0.25
CA VAL A 27 -1.23 -8.39 1.47
C VAL A 27 -1.99 -9.19 2.54
N GLY A 28 -3.27 -9.51 2.31
CA GLY A 28 -4.14 -10.18 3.30
C GLY A 28 -4.42 -9.31 4.54
N TRP A 29 -4.40 -7.99 4.40
CA TRP A 29 -4.64 -7.06 5.51
C TRP A 29 -6.07 -6.56 5.51
N ASN A 30 -6.56 -6.21 6.70
CA ASN A 30 -7.83 -5.51 6.80
C ASN A 30 -7.68 -4.09 6.21
N PRO A 31 -8.58 -3.63 5.31
CA PRO A 31 -8.52 -2.29 4.75
C PRO A 31 -8.54 -1.19 5.82
N LYS A 32 -9.24 -1.40 6.95
CA LYS A 32 -9.23 -0.49 8.09
C LYS A 32 -7.85 -0.43 8.76
N TYR A 33 -7.17 -1.58 8.86
CA TYR A 33 -5.79 -1.65 9.37
C TYR A 33 -4.83 -0.93 8.42
N LEU A 34 -4.94 -1.18 7.11
CA LEU A 34 -4.15 -0.47 6.10
C LEU A 34 -4.32 1.05 6.22
N SER A 35 -5.55 1.55 6.36
CA SER A 35 -5.79 2.99 6.57
C SER A 35 -5.12 3.51 7.85
N THR A 36 -5.09 2.76 8.95
CA THR A 36 -4.37 3.20 10.16
C THR A 36 -2.85 3.25 9.96
N VAL A 37 -2.30 2.32 9.16
CA VAL A 37 -0.87 2.29 8.83
C VAL A 37 -0.50 3.46 7.91
N LEU A 38 -1.29 3.70 6.87
CA LEU A 38 -1.08 4.81 5.93
C LEU A 38 -1.16 6.18 6.62
N ASN A 39 -2.09 6.34 7.57
CA ASN A 39 -2.19 7.55 8.38
C ASN A 39 -1.08 7.70 9.44
N GLY A 40 -0.15 6.73 9.55
CA GLY A 40 0.95 6.78 10.50
C GLY A 40 0.56 6.50 11.95
N HIS A 41 -0.66 6.02 12.21
CA HIS A 41 -1.08 5.58 13.55
C HIS A 41 -0.44 4.24 13.95
N ARG A 42 -0.01 3.44 12.97
CA ARG A 42 0.68 2.16 13.16
C ARG A 42 1.82 2.04 12.15
N THR A 43 3.04 1.82 12.63
CA THR A 43 4.21 1.59 11.78
C THR A 43 4.83 0.23 12.13
N PRO A 44 4.26 -0.89 11.65
CA PRO A 44 4.93 -2.17 11.79
C PRO A 44 6.22 -2.14 10.98
N LYS A 45 7.30 -2.75 11.51
CA LYS A 45 8.66 -2.65 10.94
C LYS A 45 8.75 -3.06 9.46
N ASN A 46 7.85 -3.90 8.98
CA ASN A 46 7.86 -4.44 7.63
C ASN A 46 6.69 -3.94 6.76
N ALA A 47 5.91 -2.94 7.22
CA ALA A 47 4.77 -2.42 6.45
C ALA A 47 5.20 -1.87 5.09
N GLU A 48 6.20 -1.00 5.09
CA GLU A 48 6.67 -0.34 3.87
C GLU A 48 7.10 -1.37 2.82
N GLN A 49 7.92 -2.35 3.23
CA GLN A 49 8.39 -3.38 2.31
C GLN A 49 7.26 -4.29 1.81
N MET A 50 6.34 -4.72 2.68
CA MET A 50 5.20 -5.56 2.27
C MET A 50 4.29 -4.81 1.29
N LEU A 51 3.95 -3.57 1.59
CA LEU A 51 3.03 -2.77 0.76
C LEU A 51 3.69 -2.36 -0.55
N THR A 52 4.96 -1.96 -0.53
CA THR A 52 5.69 -1.63 -1.76
C THR A 52 5.83 -2.87 -2.65
N LYS A 53 6.17 -4.04 -2.08
CA LYS A 53 6.27 -5.28 -2.83
C LYS A 53 4.92 -5.67 -3.45
N ALA A 54 3.86 -5.68 -2.66
CA ALA A 54 2.52 -6.03 -3.13
C ALA A 54 2.02 -5.04 -4.20
N LEU A 55 2.34 -3.75 -4.06
CA LEU A 55 2.03 -2.75 -5.06
C LEU A 55 2.78 -3.03 -6.37
N THR A 56 4.08 -3.30 -6.31
CA THR A 56 4.88 -3.67 -7.49
C THR A 56 4.32 -4.91 -8.18
N GLU A 57 3.92 -5.94 -7.42
CA GLU A 57 3.30 -7.14 -7.99
C GLU A 57 1.96 -6.83 -8.66
N LEU A 58 1.11 -5.97 -8.08
CA LEU A 58 -0.15 -5.54 -8.70
C LEU A 58 0.07 -4.72 -9.97
N ILE A 59 1.08 -3.84 -9.97
CA ILE A 59 1.46 -3.06 -11.15
C ILE A 59 1.88 -4.01 -12.28
N SER A 60 2.77 -4.96 -11.99
CA SER A 60 3.24 -5.93 -12.97
C SER A 60 2.10 -6.79 -13.52
N ASP A 61 1.15 -7.19 -12.68
CA ASP A 61 -0.03 -7.99 -13.07
C ASP A 61 -1.01 -7.22 -13.96
N SER A 62 -1.12 -5.89 -13.80
CA SER A 62 -1.98 -5.04 -14.63
C SER A 62 -1.34 -4.61 -15.98
N THR A 63 -0.05 -4.91 -16.21
CA THR A 63 0.68 -4.48 -17.42
C THR A 63 0.88 -5.57 -18.48
N VAL A 64 0.08 -6.65 -18.46
CA VAL A 64 0.10 -7.76 -19.44
C VAL A 64 -1.15 -7.81 -20.30
#